data_AF-A0AA87QET7-F1
#
_entry.id   AF-A0AA87QET7-F1
#
_cell.length_a   1.000
_cell.length_b   1.000
_cell.length_c   1.000
_cell.angle_alpha   90.00
_cell.angle_beta   90.00
_cell.angle_gamma   90.00
#
_symmetry.space_group_name_H-M   'P 1'
#
loop_
_entity.id
_entity.type
_entity.pdbx_description
1 polymer ?
#
loop_
_entity_poly.entity_id
_entity_poly.type
_entity_poly.pdbx_seq_one_letter_code
_entity_poly.pdbx_strand_id
1 'polypeptide(L)' 'MPHKHNAPRRHHIGKMKFKVTNWAEYEAGLRRRGSMTLWITPDALAG' A
#
# COMPACT_ATOMS: atom_id res chain seq x y z
N MET A 1 1.93 38.76 -10.89
CA MET A 1 2.54 37.42 -11.01
C MET A 1 2.33 36.66 -9.72
N PRO A 2 1.42 35.66 -9.69
CA PRO A 2 1.34 34.75 -8.55
C PRO A 2 2.71 34.05 -8.44
N HIS A 3 3.26 33.89 -7.24
CA HIS A 3 4.57 33.28 -6.93
C HIS A 3 5.82 34.19 -6.84
N LYS A 4 5.78 35.50 -7.15
CA LYS A 4 6.99 36.34 -7.09
C LYS A 4 7.46 36.69 -5.67
N HIS A 5 6.52 36.97 -4.76
CA HIS A 5 6.83 37.55 -3.44
C HIS A 5 7.62 36.63 -2.50
N ASN A 6 7.53 35.30 -2.67
CA ASN A 6 8.16 34.31 -1.79
C ASN A 6 9.11 33.36 -2.52
N ALA A 7 9.51 33.66 -3.75
CA ALA A 7 10.45 32.82 -4.51
C ALA A 7 11.77 32.55 -3.75
N PRO A 8 12.40 33.53 -3.07
CA PRO A 8 13.65 33.31 -2.33
C PRO A 8 13.50 32.45 -1.06
N ARG A 9 12.27 32.28 -0.57
CA ARG A 9 11.96 31.58 0.70
C ARG A 9 11.36 30.19 0.49
N ARG A 10 11.20 29.75 -0.77
CA ARG A 10 10.64 28.43 -1.06
C ARG A 10 11.70 27.35 -0.87
N HIS A 11 11.41 26.44 0.05
CA HIS A 11 12.18 25.22 0.18
C HIS A 11 11.95 24.33 -1.06
N HIS A 12 13.02 24.03 -1.79
CA HIS A 12 12.98 23.06 -2.88
C HIS A 12 13.07 21.65 -2.32
N ILE A 13 11.92 20.96 -2.28
CA ILE A 13 11.90 19.53 -1.96
C ILE A 13 12.48 18.78 -3.15
N GLY A 14 13.58 18.06 -2.92
CA GLY A 14 14.21 17.23 -3.94
C GLY A 14 13.26 16.15 -4.45
N LYS A 15 13.39 15.79 -5.73
CA LYS A 15 12.63 14.65 -6.28
C LYS A 15 13.05 13.36 -5.58
N MET A 16 12.07 12.50 -5.34
CA MET A 16 12.28 11.17 -4.77
C MET A 16 13.23 10.36 -5.69
N LYS A 17 14.28 9.77 -5.10
CA LYS A 17 15.33 9.03 -5.85
C LYS A 17 15.05 7.53 -5.96
N PHE A 18 14.04 7.03 -5.27
CA PHE A 18 13.73 5.61 -5.18
C PHE A 18 12.26 5.37 -5.51
N LYS A 19 11.98 4.20 -6.08
CA LYS A 19 10.63 3.73 -6.36
C LYS A 19 10.33 2.59 -5.39
N VAL A 20 9.17 2.63 -4.75
CA VAL A 20 8.66 1.50 -3.96
C VAL A 20 8.27 0.39 -4.95
N THR A 21 8.91 -0.76 -4.86
CA THR A 21 8.70 -1.90 -5.77
C THR A 21 7.93 -3.04 -5.12
N ASN A 22 7.89 -3.11 -3.80
CA ASN A 22 7.34 -4.22 -3.02
C ASN A 22 5.84 -4.05 -2.66
N TRP A 23 5.12 -3.12 -3.30
CA TRP A 23 3.73 -2.83 -2.95
C TRP A 23 2.83 -4.06 -3.04
N ALA A 24 2.99 -4.86 -4.10
CA ALA A 24 2.21 -6.09 -4.30
C ALA A 24 2.48 -7.14 -3.20
N GLU A 25 3.73 -7.26 -2.73
CA GLU A 25 4.09 -8.17 -1.65
C GLU A 25 3.50 -7.72 -0.32
N TYR A 26 3.54 -6.42 -0.05
CA TYR A 26 2.93 -5.82 1.14
C TYR A 26 1.42 -6.04 1.16
N GLU A 27 0.74 -5.79 0.04
CA GLU A 27 -0.70 -6.00 -0.11
C GLU A 27 -1.09 -7.49 0.06
N ALA A 28 -0.32 -8.40 -0.56
CA ALA A 28 -0.53 -9.84 -0.40
C ALA A 28 -0.36 -10.28 1.06
N GLY A 29 0.62 -9.72 1.77
CA GLY A 29 0.79 -9.92 3.21
C GLY A 29 -0.40 -9.41 4.03
N LEU A 30 -0.93 -8.23 3.69
CA LEU A 30 -2.10 -7.66 4.36
C LEU A 30 -3.35 -8.51 4.14
N ARG A 31 -3.59 -8.99 2.92
CA ARG A 31 -4.72 -9.87 2.58
C ARG A 31 -4.69 -11.19 3.34
N ARG A 32 -3.50 -11.72 3.64
CA ARG A 32 -3.31 -12.95 4.43
C ARG A 32 -3.52 -12.75 5.94
N ARG A 33 -3.45 -11.52 6.47
CA ARG A 33 -3.65 -11.28 7.91
C ARG A 33 -5.08 -11.56 8.40
N GLY A 34 -6.05 -11.64 7.49
CA GLY A 34 -7.41 -12.05 7.78
C GLY A 34 -7.82 -13.39 7.16
N SER A 35 -6.88 -14.14 6.56
CA SER A 35 -7.23 -15.42 5.94
C SER A 35 -7.37 -16.51 7.00
N MET A 36 -8.54 -17.13 7.04
CA MET A 36 -8.80 -18.32 7.85
C MET A 36 -8.93 -19.53 6.93
N THR A 37 -8.11 -20.56 7.16
CA THR A 37 -8.20 -21.84 6.46
C THR A 37 -9.00 -22.80 7.33
N LEU A 38 -10.14 -23.28 6.82
CA LEU A 38 -10.99 -24.25 7.51
C LEU A 38 -10.88 -25.63 6.86
N TRP A 39 -10.81 -26.66 7.68
CA TRP A 39 -10.95 -28.05 7.24
C TRP A 39 -12.41 -28.45 7.43
N ILE A 40 -13.14 -28.62 6.33
CA ILE A 40 -14.56 -28.98 6.35
C ILE A 40 -14.70 -30.40 5.81
N THR A 41 -15.40 -31.27 6.54
CA THR A 41 -15.70 -32.62 6.09
C THR A 41 -16.83 -32.60 5.05
N PRO A 42 -16.86 -33.52 4.07
CA PRO A 42 -17.95 -33.59 3.10
C PRO A 42 -19.33 -33.72 3.75
N ASP A 43 -19.42 -34.47 4.85
CA ASP A 43 -20.67 -34.66 5.60
C ASP A 43 -21.21 -33.36 6.21
N ALA A 44 -20.33 -32.41 6.55
CA ALA A 44 -20.73 -31.10 7.06
C ALA A 44 -21.30 -30.17 5.97
N LEU A 45 -21.11 -30.53 4.69
CA LEU A 45 -21.64 -29.80 3.52
C LEU A 45 -22.91 -30.47 2.96
N ALA A 46 -23.26 -31.67 3.42
CA ALA A 46 -24.25 -32.53 2.77
C ALA A 46 -25.72 -32.15 3.02
N GLY A 47 -26.03 -31.34 4.06
CA GLY A 47 -27.37 -30.80 4.32
C GLY A 47 -28.39 -31.80 4.83
#